data_AF-A0A8H3F3S7-F1
#
_entry.id   AF-A0A8H3F3S7-F1
#
_cell.length_a   1.000
_cell.length_b   1.000
_cell.length_c   1.000
_cell.angle_alpha   90.00
_cell.angle_beta   90.00
_cell.angle_gamma   90.00
#
_symmetry.space_group_name_H-M   'P 1'
#
loop_
_entity.id
_entity.type
_entity.pdbx_description
1 polymer ?
#
loop_
_entity_poly.entity_id
_entity_poly.type
_entity_poly.pdbx_seq_one_letter_code
_entity_poly.pdbx_strand_id
1 'polypeptide(L)'
;MMLCANRPEGFGPLSHLYTHIVTSCFLDTILVPLCTWIYLTVLVALAITGRNLLPHKSSSALRGRRFRVGKITQEVEINQLDTEDQIGRPTKTRKALLTLYYLLLIAQTLMCILEIVRLSLTHLGIGLLPFTLVALITAAAVQFTKGLQGRVYGWSYLNLALWVSLAVTNGVKIAEETKEGTGARKGSKYPVADEITDVAVMIGVYAVLAFLEVALSL
;
A
#
# COMPACT_ATOMS: atom_id res chain seq x y z
N MET A 1 -21.23 -0.95 20.77
CA MET A 1 -20.24 -1.77 20.06
C MET A 1 -18.92 -1.60 20.78
N MET A 2 -18.44 -2.64 21.46
CA MET A 2 -17.11 -2.61 22.10
C MET A 2 -16.07 -2.89 21.01
N LEU A 3 -15.06 -2.02 20.87
CA LEU A 3 -14.02 -2.16 19.83
C LEU A 3 -13.24 -3.48 19.98
N CYS A 4 -13.12 -3.99 21.20
CA CYS A 4 -12.46 -5.25 21.56
C CYS A 4 -13.22 -5.97 22.68
N ALA A 5 -14.38 -6.57 22.35
CA ALA A 5 -15.10 -7.41 23.30
C ALA A 5 -14.37 -8.75 23.48
N ASN A 6 -14.35 -9.31 24.69
CA ASN A 6 -13.92 -10.68 24.99
C ASN A 6 -12.46 -11.05 24.64
N ARG A 7 -11.58 -10.07 24.49
CA ARG A 7 -10.14 -10.29 24.32
C ARG A 7 -9.47 -10.46 25.71
N PRO A 8 -8.81 -11.59 26.00
CA PRO A 8 -8.24 -11.86 27.33
C PRO A 8 -7.08 -10.91 27.71
N GLU A 9 -6.47 -10.26 26.73
CA GLU A 9 -5.39 -9.28 26.89
C GLU A 9 -5.85 -7.87 27.31
N GLY A 10 -7.15 -7.55 27.19
CA GLY A 10 -7.73 -6.25 27.52
C GLY A 10 -7.49 -5.16 26.47
N PHE A 11 -7.84 -3.91 26.80
CA PHE A 11 -7.60 -2.72 25.96
C PHE A 11 -6.43 -1.91 26.52
N GLY A 12 -5.34 -1.79 25.76
CA GLY A 12 -4.19 -0.97 26.16
C GLY A 12 -2.90 -1.32 25.43
N PRO A 13 -1.84 -0.50 25.55
CA PRO A 13 -0.54 -0.77 24.93
C PRO A 13 0.20 -1.95 25.57
N LEU A 14 -0.24 -2.43 26.74
CA LEU A 14 0.33 -3.56 27.46
C LEU A 14 -0.77 -4.57 27.78
N SER A 15 -0.49 -5.85 27.54
CA SER A 15 -1.39 -6.94 27.89
C SER A 15 -1.47 -7.12 29.41
N HIS A 16 -2.68 -7.34 29.93
CA HIS A 16 -2.88 -7.72 31.33
C HIS A 16 -2.28 -9.10 31.67
N LEU A 17 -2.02 -9.93 30.65
CA LEU A 17 -1.42 -11.26 30.80
C LEU A 17 0.12 -11.23 30.75
N TYR A 18 0.68 -10.28 30.00
CA TYR A 18 2.13 -10.12 29.84
C TYR A 18 2.50 -8.64 29.69
N THR A 19 3.24 -8.12 30.67
CA THR A 19 3.62 -6.70 30.78
C THR A 19 4.53 -6.19 29.65
N HIS A 20 5.07 -7.08 28.81
CA HIS A 20 5.98 -6.72 27.71
C HIS A 20 5.38 -6.97 26.31
N ILE A 21 4.10 -7.40 26.23
CA ILE A 21 3.43 -7.72 24.96
C ILE A 21 2.37 -6.67 24.67
N VAL A 22 2.34 -6.17 23.43
CA VAL A 22 1.32 -5.21 22.97
C VAL A 22 0.03 -5.96 22.67
N THR A 23 -1.12 -5.46 23.15
CA THR A 23 -2.40 -6.13 22.88
C THR A 23 -2.71 -6.12 21.39
N SER A 24 -3.19 -7.25 20.86
CA SER A 24 -3.61 -7.32 19.45
C SER A 24 -4.72 -6.28 19.15
N CYS A 25 -5.59 -6.03 20.13
CA CYS A 25 -6.61 -5.00 20.09
C CYS A 25 -6.03 -3.59 19.85
N PHE A 26 -4.94 -3.24 20.54
CA PHE A 26 -4.26 -1.95 20.36
C PHE A 26 -3.65 -1.85 18.96
N LEU A 27 -3.08 -2.95 18.44
CA LEU A 27 -2.55 -2.99 17.08
C LEU A 27 -3.64 -2.76 16.04
N ASP A 28 -4.78 -3.46 16.15
CA ASP A 28 -5.91 -3.38 15.21
C ASP A 28 -6.70 -2.07 15.32
N THR A 29 -6.65 -1.38 16.47
CA THR A 29 -7.41 -0.14 16.72
C THR A 29 -6.58 1.13 16.54
N ILE A 30 -5.29 1.09 16.87
CA ILE A 30 -4.42 2.27 16.89
C ILE A 30 -3.32 2.14 15.85
N LEU A 31 -2.50 1.09 15.90
CA LEU A 31 -1.29 1.05 15.08
C LEU A 31 -1.59 0.90 13.59
N VAL A 32 -2.41 -0.08 13.21
CA VAL A 32 -2.77 -0.35 11.81
C VAL A 32 -3.57 0.82 11.20
N PRO A 33 -4.59 1.38 11.86
CA PRO A 33 -5.31 2.56 11.37
C PRO A 33 -4.43 3.81 11.28
N LEU A 34 -3.45 3.98 12.16
CA LEU A 34 -2.54 5.13 12.14
C LEU A 34 -1.72 5.20 10.84
N CYS A 35 -1.26 4.06 10.32
CA CYS A 35 -0.63 4.01 8.98
C CYS A 35 -1.58 4.54 7.90
N THR A 36 -2.86 4.16 7.97
CA THR A 36 -3.89 4.62 7.03
C THR A 36 -4.16 6.12 7.18
N TRP A 37 -4.29 6.63 8.40
CA TRP A 37 -4.51 8.05 8.65
C TRP A 37 -3.34 8.90 8.14
N ILE A 38 -2.10 8.48 8.41
CA ILE A 38 -0.91 9.17 7.88
C ILE A 38 -0.94 9.17 6.36
N TYR A 39 -1.22 8.03 5.72
CA TYR A 39 -1.31 7.96 4.27
C TYR A 39 -2.37 8.91 3.71
N LEU A 40 -3.61 8.86 4.23
CA LEU A 40 -4.71 9.70 3.74
C LEU A 40 -4.45 11.19 3.98
N THR A 41 -3.93 11.56 5.15
CA THR A 41 -3.63 12.97 5.47
C THR A 41 -2.53 13.54 4.59
N VAL A 42 -1.46 12.78 4.36
CA VAL A 42 -0.39 13.19 3.43
C VAL A 42 -0.92 13.27 2.00
N LEU A 43 -1.71 12.30 1.55
CA LEU A 43 -2.30 12.31 0.21
C LEU A 43 -3.19 13.54 -0.01
N VAL A 44 -4.07 13.85 0.95
CA VAL A 44 -4.94 15.04 0.90
C VAL A 44 -4.11 16.32 0.94
N ALA A 45 -3.11 16.41 1.82
CA ALA A 45 -2.23 17.57 1.91
C ALA A 45 -1.52 17.84 0.57
N LEU A 46 -1.01 16.81 -0.10
CA LEU A 46 -0.37 16.94 -1.41
C LEU A 46 -1.37 17.30 -2.52
N ALA A 47 -2.57 16.71 -2.49
CA ALA A 47 -3.63 17.02 -3.44
C ALA A 47 -4.10 18.48 -3.33
N ILE A 48 -4.08 19.08 -2.14
CA ILE A 48 -4.44 20.48 -1.88
C ILE A 48 -3.28 21.42 -2.21
N THR A 49 -2.08 21.14 -1.68
CA THR A 49 -0.95 22.07 -1.81
C THR A 49 -0.32 22.06 -3.20
N GLY A 50 -0.51 20.98 -3.97
CA GLY A 50 0.22 20.77 -5.23
C GLY A 50 1.74 20.80 -5.05
N ARG A 51 2.22 20.71 -3.80
CA ARG A 51 3.63 20.77 -3.44
C ARG A 51 4.20 19.36 -3.46
N ASN A 52 5.40 19.25 -4.02
CA ASN A 52 6.08 17.98 -4.22
C ASN A 52 6.84 17.57 -2.95
N LEU A 53 6.80 16.29 -2.57
CA LEU A 53 7.66 15.74 -1.51
C LEU A 53 9.12 15.56 -1.96
N LEU A 54 9.39 15.60 -3.27
CA LEU A 54 10.74 15.49 -3.81
C LEU A 54 10.96 16.55 -4.90
N PRO A 55 12.06 17.33 -4.84
CA PRO A 55 12.47 18.12 -5.97
C PRO A 55 12.82 17.15 -7.10
N HIS A 56 12.08 17.26 -8.21
CA HIS A 56 12.50 16.69 -9.48
C HIS A 56 13.93 17.18 -9.73
N LYS A 57 14.93 16.29 -9.66
CA LYS A 57 16.26 16.60 -10.20
C LYS A 57 16.08 16.69 -11.70
N SER A 58 15.67 17.87 -12.15
CA SER A 58 15.55 18.22 -13.55
C SER A 58 16.95 18.21 -14.11
N SER A 59 17.37 17.06 -14.64
CA SER A 59 18.44 17.01 -15.63
C SER A 59 17.92 17.68 -16.91
N SER A 60 17.76 18.99 -16.85
CA SER A 60 17.68 19.89 -18.00
C SER A 60 18.54 21.12 -17.73
N ALA A 61 19.70 20.90 -17.09
CA ALA A 61 20.86 21.77 -17.25
C ALA A 61 21.56 21.46 -18.60
N LEU A 62 20.83 21.58 -19.70
CA LEU A 62 21.39 21.90 -21.00
C LEU A 62 20.60 23.09 -21.52
N ARG A 63 21.02 24.23 -20.97
CA ARG A 63 20.86 25.57 -21.51
C ARG A 63 21.36 25.57 -22.97
N GLY A 64 20.50 25.13 -23.88
CA GLY A 64 20.68 25.25 -25.31
C GLY A 64 20.64 26.72 -25.69
N ARG A 65 21.82 27.33 -25.80
CA ARG A 65 22.02 28.63 -26.44
C ARG A 65 21.29 28.61 -27.78
N ARG A 66 20.36 29.56 -27.96
CA ARG A 66 19.72 29.87 -29.24
C ARG A 66 20.79 30.44 -30.17
N PHE A 67 21.52 29.57 -30.87
CA PHE A 67 22.38 29.96 -32.00
C PHE A 67 21.48 30.12 -33.23
N ARG A 68 21.29 31.38 -33.64
CA ARG A 68 20.55 31.75 -34.85
C ARG A 68 21.48 31.54 -36.04
N VAL A 69 21.39 30.38 -36.70
CA VAL A 69 22.05 30.15 -38.00
C VAL A 69 21.08 30.49 -39.11
N GLY A 70 21.56 31.30 -40.05
CA GLY A 70 20.82 31.75 -41.21
C GLY A 70 20.46 30.60 -42.15
N LYS A 71 19.23 30.72 -42.67
CA LYS A 71 18.71 30.28 -43.97
C LYS A 71 19.73 29.53 -44.86
N ILE A 72 19.66 28.19 -44.84
CA ILE A 72 20.01 27.35 -46.00
C ILE A 72 18.82 26.42 -46.21
N THR A 73 18.11 26.66 -47.31
CA THR A 73 17.09 25.78 -47.84
C THR A 73 17.80 24.56 -48.42
N GLN A 74 17.69 23.43 -47.75
CA GLN A 74 18.05 22.14 -48.30
C GLN A 74 16.85 21.22 -48.03
N GLU A 75 16.13 20.88 -49.09
CA GLU A 75 15.17 19.78 -49.10
C GLU A 75 15.95 18.50 -48.85
N VAL A 76 16.08 18.15 -47.57
CA VAL A 76 16.45 16.81 -47.16
C VAL A 76 15.14 16.05 -47.08
N GLU A 77 14.93 15.20 -48.08
CA GLU A 77 13.96 14.12 -48.07
C GLU A 77 14.32 13.18 -46.91
N ILE A 78 13.87 13.54 -45.71
CA ILE A 78 13.93 12.69 -44.53
C ILE A 78 12.93 11.59 -44.79
N ASN A 79 13.43 10.40 -45.11
CA ASN A 79 12.67 9.15 -45.12
C ASN A 79 11.77 9.11 -43.87
N GLN A 80 10.48 9.41 -44.08
CA GLN A 80 9.40 9.39 -43.10
C GLN A 80 8.94 7.94 -42.78
N LEU A 81 9.84 6.97 -42.82
CA LEU A 81 9.56 5.59 -42.41
C LEU A 81 10.38 5.27 -41.17
N ASP A 82 9.69 4.83 -40.12
CA ASP A 82 10.20 4.17 -38.90
C ASP A 82 10.60 5.03 -37.68
N THR A 83 9.94 6.17 -37.43
CA THR A 83 9.98 6.76 -36.07
C THR A 83 8.63 7.30 -35.60
N GLU A 84 7.55 6.59 -35.93
CA GLU A 84 6.19 6.91 -35.44
C GLU A 84 5.48 5.71 -34.78
N ASP A 85 6.18 4.62 -34.41
CA ASP A 85 5.55 3.45 -33.75
C ASP A 85 6.24 2.99 -32.44
N GLN A 86 6.80 3.93 -31.66
CA GLN A 86 7.32 3.67 -30.30
C GLN A 86 6.66 4.53 -29.22
N ILE A 87 5.70 5.39 -29.59
CA ILE A 87 4.95 6.24 -28.66
C ILE A 87 3.53 5.69 -28.55
N GLY A 88 3.32 4.56 -27.84
CA GLY A 88 1.95 4.21 -27.46
C GLY A 88 1.58 2.76 -27.20
N ARG A 89 2.45 1.77 -27.43
CA ARG A 89 2.13 0.39 -27.01
C ARG A 89 2.72 0.10 -25.63
N PRO A 90 1.90 -0.09 -24.58
CA PRO A 90 2.40 -0.62 -23.33
C PRO A 90 3.01 -1.99 -23.64
N THR A 91 4.28 -2.18 -23.27
CA THR A 91 4.95 -3.47 -23.43
C THR A 91 4.07 -4.56 -22.81
N LYS A 92 4.01 -5.73 -23.45
CA LYS A 92 3.19 -6.86 -22.94
C LYS A 92 3.50 -7.15 -21.47
N THR A 93 4.76 -6.99 -21.08
CA THR A 93 5.27 -7.06 -19.71
C THR A 93 4.61 -6.05 -18.77
N ARG A 94 4.52 -4.78 -19.15
CA ARG A 94 3.87 -3.75 -18.31
C ARG A 94 2.39 -4.02 -18.09
N LYS A 95 1.68 -4.49 -19.12
CA LYS A 95 0.27 -4.90 -18.98
C LYS A 95 0.15 -6.08 -18.01
N ALA A 96 1.00 -7.09 -18.16
CA ALA A 96 1.01 -8.25 -17.26
C ALA A 96 1.29 -7.85 -15.80
N LEU A 97 2.27 -6.98 -15.56
CA LEU A 97 2.58 -6.47 -14.22
C LEU A 97 1.42 -5.68 -13.61
N LEU A 98 0.73 -4.84 -14.40
CA LEU A 98 -0.47 -4.12 -13.95
C LEU A 98 -1.61 -5.09 -13.63
N THR A 99 -1.86 -6.08 -14.48
CA THR A 99 -2.87 -7.11 -14.23
C THR A 99 -2.58 -7.87 -12.94
N LEU A 100 -1.32 -8.29 -12.74
CA LEU A 100 -0.90 -8.95 -11.52
C LEU A 100 -1.06 -8.04 -10.28
N TYR A 101 -0.69 -6.76 -10.39
CA TYR A 101 -0.84 -5.79 -9.31
C TYR A 101 -2.29 -5.66 -8.85
N TYR A 102 -3.24 -5.45 -9.78
CA TYR A 102 -4.66 -5.32 -9.43
C TYR A 102 -5.26 -6.63 -8.93
N LEU A 103 -4.83 -7.78 -9.47
CA LEU A 103 -5.26 -9.09 -8.98
C LEU A 103 -4.84 -9.29 -7.51
N LEU A 104 -3.58 -8.98 -7.18
CA LEU A 104 -3.07 -9.06 -5.82
C LEU A 104 -3.77 -8.07 -4.89
N LEU A 105 -4.09 -6.86 -5.36
CA LEU A 105 -4.82 -5.87 -4.57
C LEU A 105 -6.25 -6.33 -4.25
N ILE A 106 -6.95 -6.94 -5.21
CA ILE A 106 -8.27 -7.55 -4.99
C ILE A 106 -8.15 -8.71 -4.00
N ALA A 107 -7.19 -9.61 -4.19
CA ALA A 107 -6.94 -10.73 -3.29
C ALA A 107 -6.66 -10.25 -1.86
N GLN A 108 -5.83 -9.21 -1.70
CA GLN A 108 -5.53 -8.59 -0.42
C GLN A 108 -6.79 -8.00 0.25
N THR A 109 -7.64 -7.34 -0.53
CA THR A 109 -8.91 -6.80 -0.05
C THR A 109 -9.84 -7.92 0.46
N LEU A 110 -9.92 -9.02 -0.28
CA LEU A 110 -10.69 -10.20 0.12
C LEU A 110 -10.12 -10.85 1.39
N MET A 111 -8.79 -10.95 1.52
CA MET A 111 -8.14 -11.47 2.73
C MET A 111 -8.46 -10.61 3.96
N CYS A 112 -8.39 -9.28 3.84
CA CYS A 112 -8.78 -8.39 4.94
C CYS A 112 -10.27 -8.57 5.32
N ILE A 113 -11.16 -8.77 4.34
CA ILE A 113 -12.57 -9.05 4.62
C ILE A 113 -12.73 -10.40 5.34
N LEU A 114 -12.00 -11.44 4.93
CA LEU A 114 -12.04 -12.74 5.59
C LEU A 114 -11.56 -12.67 7.04
N GLU A 115 -10.49 -11.95 7.32
CA GLU A 115 -10.00 -11.71 8.69
C GLU A 115 -11.09 -11.01 9.53
N ILE A 116 -11.68 -9.93 9.02
CA ILE A 116 -12.76 -9.20 9.70
C ILE A 116 -13.95 -10.12 10.00
N VAL A 117 -14.39 -10.91 9.02
CA VAL A 117 -15.50 -11.84 9.19
C VAL A 117 -15.15 -12.90 10.24
N ARG A 118 -13.96 -13.50 10.19
CA ARG A 118 -13.52 -14.51 11.16
C ARG A 118 -13.45 -13.94 12.59
N LEU A 119 -12.88 -12.75 12.74
CA LEU A 119 -12.84 -12.04 14.02
C LEU A 119 -14.25 -11.72 14.55
N SER A 120 -15.16 -11.29 13.67
CA SER A 120 -16.55 -11.00 14.03
C SER A 120 -17.31 -12.25 14.52
N LEU A 121 -17.09 -13.40 13.88
CA LEU A 121 -17.72 -14.67 14.24
C LEU A 121 -17.27 -15.19 15.61
N THR A 122 -16.08 -14.80 16.05
CA THR A 122 -15.54 -15.12 17.37
C THR A 122 -15.87 -14.08 18.46
N HIS A 123 -16.63 -13.03 18.12
CA HIS A 123 -17.01 -11.94 19.03
C HIS A 123 -15.83 -11.21 19.69
N LEU A 124 -14.65 -11.22 19.06
CA LEU A 124 -13.41 -10.67 19.59
C LEU A 124 -13.24 -9.15 19.38
N GLY A 125 -14.26 -8.51 18.81
CA GLY A 125 -14.19 -7.13 18.34
C GLY A 125 -13.43 -7.00 17.02
N ILE A 126 -13.91 -6.10 16.16
CA ILE A 126 -13.39 -5.87 14.82
C ILE A 126 -12.32 -4.75 14.82
N GLY A 127 -12.15 -4.03 15.94
CA GLY A 127 -11.25 -2.88 16.02
C GLY A 127 -11.57 -1.81 14.98
N LEU A 128 -10.53 -1.15 14.44
CA LEU A 128 -10.62 -0.24 13.29
C LEU A 128 -10.08 -0.88 12.00
N LEU A 129 -9.93 -2.21 11.94
CA LEU A 129 -9.51 -2.94 10.74
C LEU A 129 -10.30 -2.55 9.46
N PRO A 130 -11.63 -2.32 9.47
CA PRO A 130 -12.36 -1.89 8.28
C PRO A 130 -11.85 -0.58 7.68
N PHE A 131 -11.14 0.24 8.46
CA PHE A 131 -10.54 1.47 7.98
C PHE A 131 -9.36 1.21 7.02
N THR A 132 -8.66 0.09 7.14
CA THR A 132 -7.59 -0.28 6.19
C THR A 132 -8.13 -0.51 4.79
N LEU A 133 -9.39 -0.96 4.65
CA LEU A 133 -10.06 -1.09 3.35
C LEU A 133 -10.14 0.26 2.63
N VAL A 134 -10.33 1.36 3.37
CA VAL A 134 -10.33 2.71 2.80
C VAL A 134 -8.96 3.04 2.22
N ALA A 135 -7.88 2.66 2.90
CA ALA A 135 -6.51 2.80 2.41
C ALA A 135 -6.31 2.02 1.10
N LEU A 136 -6.73 0.75 1.07
CA LEU A 136 -6.59 -0.13 -0.09
C LEU A 136 -7.35 0.40 -1.31
N ILE A 137 -8.60 0.80 -1.12
CA ILE A 137 -9.44 1.38 -2.18
C ILE A 137 -8.82 2.68 -2.68
N THR A 138 -8.34 3.52 -1.77
CA THR A 138 -7.71 4.79 -2.13
C THR A 138 -6.40 4.57 -2.89
N ALA A 139 -5.55 3.65 -2.45
CA ALA A 139 -4.31 3.27 -3.14
C ALA A 139 -4.59 2.73 -4.55
N ALA A 140 -5.63 1.91 -4.71
CA ALA A 140 -6.09 1.43 -6.01
C ALA A 140 -6.59 2.57 -6.92
N ALA A 141 -7.38 3.48 -6.37
CA ALA A 141 -7.90 4.64 -7.10
C ALA A 141 -6.77 5.60 -7.52
N VAL A 142 -5.81 5.86 -6.63
CA VAL A 142 -4.60 6.63 -6.90
C VAL A 142 -3.78 5.96 -8.00
N GLN A 143 -3.58 4.64 -7.95
CA GLN A 143 -2.89 3.90 -9.02
C GLN A 143 -3.59 4.05 -10.36
N PHE A 144 -4.90 3.82 -10.38
CA PHE A 144 -5.72 3.81 -11.59
C PHE A 144 -5.74 5.18 -12.27
N THR A 145 -5.80 6.24 -11.47
CA THR A 145 -5.80 7.62 -11.95
C THR A 145 -4.41 8.20 -12.19
N LYS A 146 -3.33 7.41 -11.97
CA LYS A 146 -1.93 7.85 -11.97
C LYS A 146 -1.72 9.07 -11.05
N GLY A 147 -2.25 9.01 -9.83
CA GLY A 147 -2.18 10.08 -8.82
C GLY A 147 -3.16 11.22 -9.05
N LEU A 148 -4.28 10.96 -9.73
CA LEU A 148 -5.21 11.95 -10.30
C LEU A 148 -4.54 12.90 -11.30
N GLN A 149 -4.25 12.37 -12.50
CA GLN A 149 -3.82 13.14 -13.68
C GLN A 149 -2.53 13.95 -13.46
N GLY A 150 -1.61 13.44 -12.62
CA GLY A 150 -0.34 14.10 -12.32
C GLY A 150 -0.41 15.25 -11.31
N ARG A 151 -1.59 15.48 -10.70
CA ARG A 151 -1.75 16.50 -9.65
C ARG A 151 -0.96 16.16 -8.38
N VAL A 152 -0.85 14.88 -8.03
CA VAL A 152 -0.03 14.41 -6.90
C VAL A 152 1.28 13.85 -7.43
N TYR A 153 2.32 14.67 -7.48
CA TYR A 153 3.65 14.23 -7.88
C TYR A 153 4.28 13.41 -6.74
N GLY A 154 4.56 12.12 -6.98
CA GLY A 154 5.08 11.19 -5.97
C GLY A 154 4.06 10.24 -5.35
N TRP A 155 2.87 10.10 -5.95
CA TRP A 155 1.83 9.16 -5.52
C TRP A 155 2.34 7.71 -5.36
N SER A 156 3.27 7.28 -6.21
CA SER A 156 3.85 5.93 -6.14
C SER A 156 4.67 5.72 -4.85
N TYR A 157 5.43 6.72 -4.41
CA TYR A 157 6.17 6.64 -3.14
C TYR A 157 5.22 6.55 -1.94
N LEU A 158 4.05 7.20 -2.00
CA LEU A 158 3.04 7.08 -0.96
C LEU A 158 2.44 5.67 -0.92
N ASN A 159 2.13 5.10 -2.08
CA ASN A 159 1.65 3.72 -2.17
C ASN A 159 2.71 2.74 -1.67
N LEU A 160 3.97 2.92 -2.06
CA LEU A 160 5.09 2.12 -1.57
C LEU A 160 5.23 2.21 -0.04
N ALA A 161 5.18 3.43 0.52
CA ALA A 161 5.25 3.65 1.96
C ALA A 161 4.05 3.00 2.68
N LEU A 162 2.86 3.05 2.09
CA LEU A 162 1.69 2.35 2.60
C LEU A 162 1.92 0.83 2.63
N TRP A 163 2.37 0.22 1.53
CA TRP A 163 2.63 -1.22 1.46
C TRP A 163 3.67 -1.67 2.49
N VAL A 164 4.76 -0.94 2.61
CA VAL A 164 5.81 -1.24 3.60
C VAL A 164 5.29 -1.05 5.03
N SER A 165 4.58 0.04 5.32
CA SER A 165 4.06 0.28 6.67
C SER A 165 3.04 -0.78 7.09
N LEU A 166 2.14 -1.19 6.20
CA LEU A 166 1.18 -2.28 6.45
C LEU A 166 1.86 -3.64 6.64
N ALA A 167 2.92 -3.93 5.87
CA ALA A 167 3.71 -5.14 6.06
C ALA A 167 4.41 -5.15 7.43
N VAL A 168 4.98 -4.02 7.85
CA VAL A 168 5.68 -3.90 9.14
C VAL A 168 4.72 -4.02 10.32
N THR A 169 3.58 -3.33 10.29
CA THR A 169 2.61 -3.39 11.40
C THR A 169 1.98 -4.78 11.54
N ASN A 170 1.67 -5.44 10.44
CA ASN A 170 1.23 -6.84 10.46
C ASN A 170 2.34 -7.79 10.93
N GLY A 171 3.61 -7.49 10.61
CA GLY A 171 4.75 -8.23 11.13
C GLY A 171 4.86 -8.13 12.66
N VAL A 172 4.65 -6.93 13.21
CA VAL A 172 4.56 -6.73 14.67
C VAL A 172 3.40 -7.54 15.25
N LYS A 173 2.22 -7.53 14.60
CA LYS A 173 1.06 -8.33 15.03
C LYS A 173 1.40 -9.82 15.20
N ILE A 174 2.02 -10.44 14.19
CA ILE A 174 2.45 -11.85 14.29
C ILE A 174 3.51 -12.05 15.38
N ALA A 175 4.48 -11.14 15.48
CA ALA A 175 5.55 -11.24 16.47
C ALA A 175 5.02 -11.17 17.91
N GLU A 176 3.91 -10.47 18.14
CA GLU A 176 3.25 -10.42 19.45
C GLU A 176 2.37 -11.66 19.67
N GLU A 177 1.57 -12.06 18.68
CA GLU A 177 0.72 -13.27 18.75
C GLU A 177 1.53 -14.56 18.98
N THR A 178 2.73 -14.64 18.40
CA THR A 178 3.63 -15.78 18.62
C THR A 178 4.18 -15.84 20.05
N LYS A 179 4.32 -14.69 20.74
CA LYS A 179 4.75 -14.61 22.15
C LYS A 179 3.62 -14.94 23.12
N GLU A 180 2.38 -14.60 22.79
CA GLU A 180 1.20 -14.98 23.60
C GLU A 180 0.99 -16.50 23.63
N GLY A 181 1.52 -17.20 22.63
CA GLY A 181 1.56 -18.65 22.55
C GLY A 181 0.27 -19.24 21.98
N THR A 182 0.41 -20.36 21.27
CA THR A 182 -0.71 -21.05 20.58
C THR A 182 -1.80 -21.58 21.53
N GLY A 183 -1.61 -21.46 22.85
CA GLY A 183 -2.54 -21.89 23.90
C GLY A 183 -3.66 -20.89 24.22
N ALA A 184 -3.51 -19.60 23.89
CA ALA A 184 -4.45 -18.55 24.32
C ALA A 184 -5.88 -18.73 23.79
N ARG A 185 -6.06 -19.44 22.66
CA ARG A 185 -7.37 -19.77 22.06
C ARG A 185 -7.47 -21.21 21.55
N LYS A 186 -6.88 -22.19 22.24
CA LYS A 186 -7.06 -23.60 21.86
C LYS A 186 -8.54 -24.00 22.01
N GLY A 187 -9.20 -24.30 20.89
CA GLY A 187 -10.59 -24.76 20.84
C GLY A 187 -11.63 -23.72 20.39
N SER A 188 -11.22 -22.49 20.03
CA SER A 188 -12.14 -21.53 19.38
C SER A 188 -12.31 -21.85 17.89
N LYS A 189 -13.35 -21.27 17.26
CA LYS A 189 -13.61 -21.40 15.81
C LYS A 189 -12.56 -20.70 14.93
N TYR A 190 -11.64 -19.94 15.53
CA TYR A 190 -10.54 -19.26 14.85
C TYR A 190 -9.29 -19.27 15.76
N PRO A 191 -8.47 -20.34 15.67
CA PRO A 191 -7.27 -20.48 16.49
C PRO A 191 -6.19 -19.48 16.06
N VAL A 192 -5.32 -19.09 17.01
CA VAL A 192 -4.21 -18.14 16.78
C VAL A 192 -3.29 -18.59 15.62
N ALA A 193 -3.15 -19.90 15.40
CA ALA A 193 -2.36 -20.42 14.28
C ALA A 193 -2.94 -20.07 12.90
N ASP A 194 -4.28 -20.06 12.77
CA ASP A 194 -4.96 -19.68 11.53
C ASP A 194 -4.87 -18.16 11.34
N GLU A 195 -4.98 -17.39 12.43
CA GLU A 195 -4.79 -15.92 12.45
C GLU A 195 -3.39 -15.52 11.97
N ILE A 196 -2.35 -16.14 12.54
CA ILE A 196 -0.96 -15.92 12.12
C ILE A 196 -0.77 -16.24 10.63
N THR A 197 -1.38 -17.32 10.14
CA THR A 197 -1.24 -17.74 8.74
C THR A 197 -1.91 -16.75 7.80
N ASP A 198 -3.13 -16.31 8.10
CA ASP A 198 -3.85 -15.30 7.30
C ASP A 198 -3.05 -13.99 7.25
N VAL A 199 -2.53 -13.53 8.41
CA VAL A 199 -1.74 -12.30 8.48
C VAL A 199 -0.39 -12.44 7.77
N ALA A 200 0.26 -13.60 7.83
CA ALA A 200 1.52 -13.87 7.13
C ALA A 200 1.35 -13.79 5.61
N VAL A 201 0.25 -14.33 5.09
CA VAL A 201 -0.08 -14.24 3.66
C VAL A 201 -0.26 -12.77 3.26
N MET A 202 -0.96 -11.97 4.07
CA MET A 202 -1.13 -10.53 3.80
C MET A 202 0.21 -9.78 3.75
N ILE A 203 1.15 -10.06 4.67
CA ILE A 203 2.49 -9.47 4.65
C ILE A 203 3.22 -9.81 3.34
N GLY A 204 3.14 -11.07 2.92
CA GLY A 204 3.73 -11.53 1.66
C GLY A 204 3.15 -10.78 0.46
N VAL A 205 1.83 -10.61 0.41
CA VAL A 205 1.16 -9.87 -0.67
C VAL A 205 1.56 -8.39 -0.64
N TYR A 206 1.65 -7.74 0.53
CA TYR A 206 2.13 -6.36 0.63
C TYR A 206 3.58 -6.21 0.14
N ALA A 207 4.46 -7.17 0.44
CA ALA A 207 5.83 -7.14 -0.05
C ALA A 207 5.90 -7.26 -1.58
N VAL A 208 5.09 -8.13 -2.18
CA VAL A 208 4.99 -8.25 -3.65
C VAL A 208 4.39 -6.99 -4.27
N LEU A 209 3.36 -6.40 -3.66
CA LEU A 209 2.78 -5.13 -4.09
C LEU A 209 3.82 -3.99 -4.04
N ALA A 210 4.62 -3.92 -2.98
CA ALA A 210 5.71 -2.95 -2.86
C ALA A 210 6.76 -3.14 -3.98
N PHE A 211 7.13 -4.38 -4.28
CA PHE A 211 8.05 -4.68 -5.38
C PHE A 211 7.46 -4.30 -6.75
N LEU A 212 6.20 -4.64 -6.99
CA LEU A 212 5.49 -4.29 -8.22
C LEU A 212 5.33 -2.77 -8.37
N GLU A 213 5.10 -2.05 -7.28
CA GLU A 213 5.00 -0.59 -7.26
C GLU A 213 6.31 0.03 -7.76
N VAL A 214 7.46 -0.45 -7.28
CA VAL A 214 8.78 -0.02 -7.78
C VAL A 214 8.95 -0.41 -9.25
N ALA A 215 8.64 -1.65 -9.63
CA ALA A 215 8.81 -2.14 -11.00
C ALA A 215 7.93 -1.41 -12.03
N LEU A 216 6.74 -0.94 -11.62
CA LEU A 216 5.81 -0.19 -12.48
C LEU A 216 6.12 1.31 -12.54
N SER A 217 6.94 1.82 -11.62
CA SER A 217 7.25 3.24 -11.46
C SER A 217 8.64 3.63 -11.95
N LEU A 218 9.50 2.64 -12.24
CA LEU A 218 10.71 2.76 -13.06
C LEU A 218 10.35 2.90 -14.55
#